data_AF-A0A820RH72-F1
#
_entry.id   AF-A0A820RH72-F1
#
_cell.length_a   1.000
_cell.length_b   1.000
_cell.length_c   1.000
_cell.angle_alpha   90.00
_cell.angle_beta   90.00
_cell.angle_gamma   90.00
#
_symmetry.space_group_name_H-M   'P 1'
#
loop_
_entity.id
_entity.type
_entity.pdbx_description
1 polymer ?
#
loop_
_entity_poly.entity_id
_entity_poly.type
_entity_poly.pdbx_seq_one_letter_code
_entity_poly.pdbx_strand_id
1 'polypeptide(L)'
;ARDENYPYPYEQTTFWKNVKVRWSPMEKSNTNILQEDLALYFASTGYYRCQRSVDCTGADNPYTLETQTTKLDGLLNVASASFEGALLQINAGTYYMMCTRNNNFSNRAQKGTLIVI
;
A
#
# COMPACT_ATOMS: atom_id res chain seq x y z
N ALA A 1 -9.03 -19.77 15.27
CA ALA A 1 -10.49 -19.76 15.47
C ALA A 1 -11.17 -19.61 14.11
N ARG A 2 -12.44 -20.00 13.94
CA ARG A 2 -13.13 -20.07 12.64
C ARG A 2 -13.66 -18.71 12.11
N ASP A 3 -13.26 -17.60 12.73
CA ASP A 3 -13.80 -16.25 12.49
C ASP A 3 -12.71 -15.16 12.30
N GLU A 4 -11.47 -15.53 11.94
CA GLU A 4 -10.45 -14.52 11.63
C GLU A 4 -10.59 -14.08 10.17
N ASN A 5 -11.18 -12.90 9.96
CA ASN A 5 -11.27 -12.28 8.64
C ASN A 5 -9.90 -11.72 8.26
N TYR A 6 -9.21 -12.43 7.37
CA TYR A 6 -7.98 -11.97 6.77
C TYR A 6 -8.21 -11.29 5.41
N PRO A 7 -7.40 -10.26 5.09
CA PRO A 7 -6.40 -9.63 5.94
C PRO A 7 -6.98 -8.54 6.86
N TYR A 8 -6.22 -8.21 7.90
CA TYR A 8 -6.53 -7.13 8.82
C TYR A 8 -6.49 -5.75 8.16
N PRO A 9 -7.29 -4.77 8.63
CA PRO A 9 -7.18 -3.38 8.21
C PRO A 9 -5.82 -2.78 8.60
N TYR A 10 -5.46 -1.63 8.00
CA TYR A 10 -4.15 -1.00 8.17
C TYR A 10 -3.76 -0.82 9.65
N GLU A 11 -4.72 -0.40 10.48
CA GLU A 11 -4.50 -0.09 11.90
C GLU A 11 -4.19 -1.33 12.74
N GLN A 12 -4.54 -2.52 12.25
CA GLN A 12 -4.39 -3.79 12.96
C GLN A 12 -3.25 -4.65 12.39
N THR A 13 -2.78 -4.39 11.17
CA THR A 13 -1.67 -5.14 10.58
C THR A 13 -0.32 -4.73 11.18
N THR A 14 0.58 -5.70 11.26
CA THR A 14 1.97 -5.51 11.66
C THR A 14 2.93 -5.50 10.48
N PHE A 15 2.44 -5.73 9.26
CA PHE A 15 3.28 -5.81 8.06
C PHE A 15 4.11 -4.54 7.85
N TRP A 16 3.49 -3.37 7.97
CA TRP A 16 4.13 -2.08 7.72
C TRP A 16 5.01 -1.60 8.87
N LYS A 17 4.84 -2.17 10.07
CA LYS A 17 5.55 -1.73 11.28
C LYS A 17 7.05 -1.97 11.14
N ASN A 18 7.82 -0.88 11.21
CA ASN A 18 9.28 -0.85 11.11
C ASN A 18 9.83 -1.48 9.82
N VAL A 19 9.05 -1.48 8.73
CA VAL A 19 9.55 -1.86 7.41
C VAL A 19 10.60 -0.85 6.99
N LYS A 20 11.75 -1.35 6.50
CA LYS A 20 12.79 -0.50 5.92
C LYS A 20 12.61 -0.48 4.41
N VAL A 21 12.38 0.70 3.85
CA VAL A 21 12.42 0.90 2.41
C VAL A 21 13.90 0.95 2.00
N ARG A 22 14.31 0.00 1.15
CA ARG A 22 15.68 -0.04 0.60
C ARG A 22 15.76 0.71 -0.72
N TRP A 23 14.67 0.67 -1.48
CA TRP A 23 14.48 1.43 -2.71
C TRP A 23 12.99 1.67 -2.97
N SER A 24 12.65 2.81 -3.54
CA SER A 24 11.32 3.13 -4.06
C SER A 24 11.42 4.12 -5.22
N PRO A 25 10.39 4.20 -6.08
CA PRO A 25 10.29 5.18 -7.16
C PRO A 25 9.67 6.52 -6.69
N MET A 26 9.44 6.68 -5.38
CA MET A 26 8.99 7.93 -4.80
C MET A 26 10.19 8.90 -4.71
N GLU A 27 9.97 10.19 -4.93
CA GLU A 27 11.03 11.20 -4.83
C GLU A 27 11.50 11.44 -3.38
N LYS A 28 10.75 10.93 -2.40
CA LYS A 28 11.19 10.94 -1.00
C LYS A 28 12.42 10.06 -0.82
N SER A 29 13.33 10.49 0.07
CA SER A 29 14.37 9.59 0.58
C SER A 29 13.73 8.34 1.17
N ASN A 30 14.29 7.17 0.86
CA ASN A 30 13.84 5.87 1.39
C ASN A 30 13.82 5.83 2.94
N THR A 31 14.56 6.71 3.61
CA THR A 31 14.56 6.83 5.08
C THR A 31 13.38 7.64 5.65
N ASN A 32 12.68 8.40 4.81
CA ASN A 32 11.67 9.38 5.22
C ASN A 32 10.28 9.05 4.67
N ILE A 33 10.08 7.85 4.12
CA ILE A 33 8.77 7.40 3.67
C ILE A 33 7.98 6.92 4.89
N LEU A 34 6.82 7.53 5.11
CA LEU A 34 5.88 7.12 6.15
C LEU A 34 5.30 5.73 5.81
N GLN A 35 5.07 4.91 6.83
CA GLN A 35 4.54 3.55 6.65
C GLN A 35 3.12 3.59 6.08
N GLU A 36 2.36 4.60 6.46
CA GLU A 36 1.01 4.90 5.99
C GLU A 36 1.02 5.23 4.49
N ASP A 37 1.93 6.12 4.08
CA ASP A 37 2.09 6.50 2.66
C ASP A 37 2.52 5.29 1.83
N LEU A 38 3.41 4.46 2.35
CA LEU A 38 3.83 3.23 1.69
C LEU A 38 2.66 2.25 1.55
N ALA A 39 1.89 2.03 2.61
CA ALA A 39 0.72 1.17 2.56
C ALA A 39 -0.34 1.67 1.56
N LEU A 40 -0.57 2.99 1.56
CA LEU A 40 -1.46 3.66 0.61
C LEU A 40 -0.95 3.51 -0.84
N TYR A 41 0.35 3.69 -1.06
CA TYR A 41 0.99 3.52 -2.37
C TYR A 41 0.78 2.12 -2.93
N PHE A 42 1.00 1.08 -2.12
CA PHE A 42 0.75 -0.30 -2.55
C PHE A 42 -0.75 -0.61 -2.71
N ALA A 43 -1.60 -0.15 -1.80
CA ALA A 43 -3.04 -0.41 -1.86
C ALA A 43 -3.71 0.24 -3.09
N SER A 44 -3.18 1.39 -3.51
CA SER A 44 -3.69 2.20 -4.63
C SER A 44 -2.96 1.96 -5.95
N THR A 45 -2.09 0.95 -6.03
CA THR A 45 -1.27 0.67 -7.23
C THR A 45 -0.50 1.91 -7.72
N GLY A 46 -0.03 2.73 -6.80
CA GLY A 46 0.70 3.96 -7.06
C GLY A 46 -0.14 5.17 -7.49
N TYR A 47 -1.47 5.05 -7.50
CA TYR A 47 -2.36 6.17 -7.81
C TYR A 47 -2.23 7.29 -6.76
N TYR A 48 -2.11 6.91 -5.48
CA TYR A 48 -1.76 7.81 -4.40
C TYR A 48 -0.34 7.51 -3.93
N ARG A 49 0.51 8.52 -3.86
CA ARG A 49 1.88 8.44 -3.33
C ARG A 49 1.96 8.88 -1.88
N CYS A 50 1.11 9.82 -1.45
CA CYS A 50 0.99 10.22 -0.05
C CYS A 50 -0.44 10.50 0.36
N GLN A 51 -0.69 10.42 1.66
CA GLN A 51 -1.95 10.87 2.22
C GLN A 51 -2.06 12.40 2.19
N ARG A 52 -1.02 13.12 2.61
CA ARG A 52 -1.04 14.59 2.67
C ARG A 52 0.00 15.20 1.75
N SER A 53 -0.32 16.38 1.24
CA SER A 53 0.56 17.14 0.33
C SER A 53 1.85 17.56 1.01
N VAL A 54 1.82 17.84 2.31
CA VAL A 54 3.02 18.20 3.09
C VAL A 54 4.01 17.05 3.22
N ASP A 55 3.54 15.81 3.12
CA ASP A 55 4.40 14.65 3.23
C ASP A 55 5.07 14.35 1.88
N CYS A 56 4.46 14.71 0.74
CA CYS A 56 4.96 14.49 -0.62
C CYS A 56 5.72 15.70 -1.20
N THR A 57 6.93 15.47 -1.70
CA THR A 57 7.79 16.51 -2.29
C THR A 57 7.89 16.37 -3.81
N GLY A 58 8.19 17.49 -4.49
CA GLY A 58 8.54 17.50 -5.91
C GLY A 58 7.45 16.90 -6.81
N ALA A 59 7.84 15.98 -7.70
CA ALA A 59 6.96 15.36 -8.68
C ALA A 59 5.89 14.45 -8.06
N ASP A 60 6.01 14.08 -6.79
CA ASP A 60 5.00 13.26 -6.09
C ASP A 60 3.83 14.08 -5.54
N ASN A 61 3.98 15.40 -5.39
CA ASN A 61 2.98 16.28 -4.79
C ASN A 61 1.59 16.26 -5.50
N PRO A 62 1.50 16.13 -6.84
CA PRO A 62 0.23 15.99 -7.54
C PRO A 62 -0.49 14.64 -7.31
N TYR A 63 0.18 13.67 -6.66
CA TYR A 63 -0.34 12.32 -6.46
C TYR A 63 -0.75 12.07 -5.00
N THR A 64 -1.25 13.07 -4.27
CA THR A 64 -1.73 12.89 -2.89
C THR A 64 -3.24 12.73 -2.83
N LEU A 65 -3.76 12.22 -1.71
CA LEU A 65 -5.21 12.15 -1.47
C LEU A 65 -5.88 13.53 -1.48
N GLU A 66 -5.14 14.59 -1.15
CA GLU A 66 -5.64 15.97 -1.12
C GLU A 66 -5.68 16.62 -2.51
N THR A 67 -4.72 16.29 -3.39
CA THR A 67 -4.57 16.93 -4.71
C THR A 67 -5.27 16.16 -5.83
N GLN A 68 -5.43 14.85 -5.69
CA GLN A 68 -6.16 14.02 -6.66
C GLN A 68 -7.66 14.28 -6.61
N THR A 69 -8.18 14.95 -7.63
CA THR A 69 -9.60 15.29 -7.76
C THR A 69 -10.47 14.10 -8.16
N THR A 70 -9.89 13.13 -8.86
CA THR A 70 -10.59 11.89 -9.22
C THR A 70 -10.37 10.85 -8.14
N LYS A 71 -11.48 10.30 -7.61
CA LYS A 71 -11.42 9.20 -6.64
C LYS A 71 -10.95 7.94 -7.34
N LEU A 72 -10.03 7.21 -6.70
CA LEU A 72 -9.66 5.87 -7.13
C LEU A 72 -10.90 4.98 -7.20
N ASP A 73 -11.16 4.37 -8.36
CA ASP A 73 -12.27 3.44 -8.50
C ASP A 73 -11.91 2.05 -7.93
N GLY A 74 -12.89 1.32 -7.42
CA GLY A 74 -12.67 0.00 -6.79
C GLY A 74 -12.22 -1.11 -7.74
N LEU A 75 -12.23 -0.87 -9.06
CA LEU A 75 -11.70 -1.77 -10.07
C LEU A 75 -10.28 -1.38 -10.53
N LEU A 76 -9.75 -0.28 -9.99
CA LEU A 76 -8.46 0.32 -10.32
C LEU A 76 -8.30 0.65 -11.80
N ASN A 77 -9.38 0.99 -12.50
CA ASN A 77 -9.36 1.36 -13.92
C ASN A 77 -8.68 2.70 -14.18
N VAL A 78 -8.68 3.61 -13.19
CA VAL A 78 -8.00 4.91 -13.28
C VAL A 78 -6.54 4.86 -12.83
N ALA A 79 -6.07 3.72 -12.32
CA ALA A 79 -4.66 3.53 -11.97
C ALA A 79 -3.83 3.13 -13.19
N SER A 80 -2.51 3.29 -13.08
CA SER A 80 -1.58 2.86 -14.14
C SER A 80 -1.69 1.35 -14.38
N ALA A 81 -1.55 0.94 -15.65
CA ALA A 81 -1.55 -0.48 -16.03
C ALA A 81 -0.34 -1.25 -15.47
N SER A 82 0.74 -0.54 -15.14
CA SER A 82 1.93 -1.08 -14.48
C SER A 82 2.22 -0.33 -13.17
N PHE A 83 2.78 -1.07 -12.21
CA PHE A 83 3.15 -0.58 -10.90
C PHE A 83 4.58 -1.00 -10.58
N GLU A 84 5.47 -0.03 -10.35
CA GLU A 84 6.90 -0.27 -10.14
C GLU A 84 7.23 -0.88 -8.77
N GLY A 85 6.33 -0.75 -7.79
CA GLY A 85 6.55 -1.31 -6.45
C GLY A 85 7.67 -0.61 -5.68
N ALA A 86 8.25 -1.31 -4.71
CA ALA A 86 9.37 -0.87 -3.89
C ALA A 86 10.15 -2.08 -3.36
N LEU A 87 11.43 -1.90 -3.04
CA LEU A 87 12.25 -2.92 -2.37
C LEU A 87 12.14 -2.73 -0.86
N LEU A 88 11.50 -3.69 -0.19
CA LEU A 88 11.22 -3.65 1.24
C LEU A 88 12.06 -4.69 1.98
N GLN A 89 12.65 -4.28 3.09
CA GLN A 89 13.17 -5.20 4.09
C GLN A 89 12.13 -5.29 5.21
N ILE A 90 11.46 -6.45 5.26
CA ILE A 90 10.33 -6.75 6.14
C ILE A 90 10.85 -7.52 7.36
N ASN A 91 10.19 -7.34 8.51
CA ASN A 91 10.52 -8.07 9.74
C ASN A 91 10.03 -9.51 9.68
N ALA A 92 10.57 -10.38 10.54
CA ALA A 92 10.08 -11.75 10.68
C ALA A 92 8.61 -11.76 11.12
N GLY A 93 7.82 -12.67 10.55
CA GLY A 93 6.39 -12.72 10.80
C GLY A 93 5.61 -13.51 9.74
N THR A 94 4.33 -13.72 10.03
CA THR A 94 3.36 -14.29 9.08
C THR A 94 2.39 -13.20 8.66
N TYR A 95 2.34 -12.93 7.37
CA TYR A 95 1.55 -11.85 6.79
C TYR A 95 0.59 -12.41 5.74
N TYR A 96 -0.60 -11.82 5.67
CA TYR A 96 -1.65 -12.25 4.78
C TYR A 96 -1.93 -11.17 3.75
N MET A 97 -1.90 -11.54 2.48
CA MET A 97 -2.06 -10.59 1.37
C MET A 97 -3.48 -10.64 0.83
N MET A 98 -4.02 -9.48 0.47
CA MET A 98 -5.23 -9.36 -0.36
C MET A 98 -4.93 -8.63 -1.66
N CYS A 99 -5.80 -8.83 -2.63
CA CYS A 99 -5.90 -7.96 -3.80
C CYS A 99 -6.91 -6.86 -3.49
N THR A 100 -6.53 -5.60 -3.67
CA THR A 100 -7.44 -4.45 -3.54
C THR A 100 -8.40 -4.37 -4.74
N ARG A 101 -7.95 -4.80 -5.93
CA ARG A 101 -8.79 -4.93 -7.12
C ARG A 101 -9.84 -6.02 -6.91
N ASN A 102 -11.10 -5.69 -7.20
CA ASN A 102 -12.22 -6.62 -7.12
C ASN A 102 -12.51 -7.13 -5.70
N ASN A 103 -12.31 -6.29 -4.68
CA ASN A 103 -12.72 -6.56 -3.30
C ASN A 103 -14.26 -6.49 -3.08
N ASN A 104 -15.05 -6.44 -4.16
CA ASN A 104 -16.50 -6.18 -4.15
C ASN A 104 -17.37 -7.45 -4.29
N PHE A 105 -16.81 -8.66 -4.17
CA PHE A 105 -17.57 -9.91 -4.21
C PHE A 105 -17.26 -10.83 -3.01
N SER A 106 -18.18 -11.76 -2.76
CA SER A 106 -18.25 -12.76 -1.67
C SER A 106 -17.03 -13.68 -1.49
N ASN A 107 -15.93 -13.41 -2.18
CA ASN A 107 -14.67 -14.15 -2.13
C ASN A 107 -13.50 -13.27 -1.68
N ARG A 108 -13.69 -12.49 -0.60
CA ARG A 108 -12.64 -11.81 0.20
C ARG A 108 -11.62 -12.77 0.82
N ALA A 109 -11.21 -13.78 0.07
CA ALA A 109 -10.22 -14.75 0.42
C ALA A 109 -8.85 -14.10 0.23
N GLN A 110 -8.06 -14.17 1.31
CA GLN A 110 -6.61 -14.13 1.30
C GLN A 110 -6.05 -14.70 -0.02
N LYS A 111 -5.20 -13.92 -0.69
CA LYS A 111 -4.57 -14.29 -1.96
C LYS A 111 -3.24 -14.99 -1.77
N GLY A 112 -2.63 -14.83 -0.59
CA GLY A 112 -1.39 -15.50 -0.25
C GLY A 112 -0.99 -15.30 1.20
N THR A 113 -0.06 -16.14 1.66
CA THR A 113 0.65 -16.00 2.93
C THR A 113 2.11 -15.71 2.62
N LEU A 114 2.66 -14.68 3.26
CA LEU A 114 4.09 -14.42 3.29
C LEU A 114 4.61 -14.80 4.67
N ILE A 115 5.54 -15.74 4.73
CA ILE A 115 6.24 -16.13 5.95
C ILE A 115 7.68 -15.62 5.82
N VAL A 116 8.06 -14.69 6.70
CA VAL A 116 9.41 -14.16 6.80
C VAL A 116 10.06 -14.78 8.04
N ILE A 117 11.19 -15.43 7.84
CA ILE A 117 11.97 -16.14 8.88
C ILE A 117 13.14 -15.26 9.32
#